data_AF-A0A2A4ST44-F1
#
_entry.id   AF-A0A2A4ST44-F1
#
_cell.length_a   1.000
_cell.length_b   1.000
_cell.length_c   1.000
_cell.angle_alpha   90.00
_cell.angle_beta   90.00
_cell.angle_gamma   90.00
#
_symmetry.space_group_name_H-M   'P 1'
#
loop_
_entity.id
_entity.type
_entity.pdbx_description
1 polymer ?
#
loop_
_entity_poly.entity_id
_entity_poly.type
_entity_poly.pdbx_seq_one_letter_code
_entity_poly.pdbx_strand_id
1 'polypeptide(L)'
;MEAPTAGSVILAGILLKLGSYGFIRFSLPLFPEASLYFTPFILTLSVVGILYSSLTAIRQTDLKRIVAYTSVAHMNLVIIGIFSFNIIGLEGAVLQSLSHGFVSSALFLLIGVLYDRHHTKMIKYYSGLVHTMPVFSIIFLIFTMANIGLPGTSSFVGEFLLLLGAFKTSVVISFFGATGMVLGGCYSL
;
A
#
# COMPACT_ATOMS: atom_id res chain seq x y z
N MET A 1 -12.29 -12.26 1.64
CA MET A 1 -11.08 -12.76 2.34
C MET A 1 -11.47 -13.32 3.69
N GLU A 2 -10.89 -14.47 4.02
CA GLU A 2 -11.36 -15.32 5.12
C GLU A 2 -10.36 -15.46 6.26
N ALA A 3 -9.14 -14.95 6.10
CA ALA A 3 -8.13 -15.03 7.16
C ALA A 3 -8.63 -14.42 8.48
N PRO A 4 -8.26 -14.99 9.64
CA PRO A 4 -8.54 -14.38 10.94
C PRO A 4 -7.89 -12.99 11.04
N THR A 5 -8.36 -12.18 11.98
CA THR A 5 -7.87 -10.79 12.19
C THR A 5 -6.36 -10.77 12.40
N ALA A 6 -5.85 -11.56 13.35
CA ALA A 6 -4.42 -11.70 13.62
C ALA A 6 -3.63 -12.17 12.39
N GLY A 7 -4.14 -13.16 11.64
CA GLY A 7 -3.50 -13.64 10.41
C GLY A 7 -3.41 -12.55 9.33
N SER A 8 -4.41 -11.68 9.26
CA SER A 8 -4.43 -10.56 8.30
C SER A 8 -3.44 -9.47 8.67
N VAL A 9 -3.30 -9.19 9.98
CA VAL A 9 -2.31 -8.27 10.52
C VAL A 9 -0.89 -8.75 10.21
N ILE A 10 -0.58 -10.02 10.47
CA ILE A 10 0.75 -10.59 10.19
C ILE A 10 1.03 -10.60 8.68
N LEU A 11 0.03 -10.97 7.87
CA LEU A 11 0.18 -11.05 6.42
C LEU A 11 0.42 -9.67 5.80
N ALA A 12 -0.36 -8.68 6.21
CA ALA A 12 -0.20 -7.31 5.74
C ALA A 12 1.09 -6.69 6.27
N GLY A 13 1.38 -6.85 7.56
CA GLY A 13 2.52 -6.23 8.24
C GLY A 13 3.87 -6.78 7.82
N ILE A 14 4.00 -8.10 7.70
CA ILE A 14 5.30 -8.79 7.58
C ILE A 14 5.43 -9.51 6.24
N LEU A 15 4.48 -10.38 5.88
CA LEU A 15 4.66 -11.29 4.73
C LEU A 15 4.84 -10.53 3.42
N LEU A 16 4.09 -9.45 3.20
CA LEU A 16 4.26 -8.60 2.02
C LEU A 16 5.66 -7.94 1.96
N LYS A 17 6.25 -7.64 3.11
CA LYS A 17 7.53 -6.93 3.20
C LYS A 17 8.71 -7.85 2.93
N LEU A 18 8.56 -9.15 3.23
CA LEU A 18 9.56 -10.16 2.85
C LEU A 18 9.81 -10.18 1.34
N GLY A 19 8.79 -9.88 0.51
CA GLY A 19 8.96 -9.72 -0.94
C GLY A 19 9.89 -8.55 -1.29
N SER A 20 9.61 -7.37 -0.75
CA SER A 20 10.47 -6.18 -0.95
C SER A 20 11.90 -6.39 -0.42
N TYR A 21 12.03 -7.00 0.75
CA TYR A 21 13.32 -7.36 1.34
C TYR A 21 14.06 -8.38 0.47
N GLY A 22 13.36 -9.35 -0.11
CA GLY A 22 13.94 -10.34 -1.01
C GLY A 22 14.55 -9.71 -2.26
N PHE A 23 13.91 -8.71 -2.85
CA PHE A 23 14.49 -7.95 -3.96
C PHE A 23 15.77 -7.21 -3.54
N ILE A 24 15.73 -6.51 -2.41
CA ILE A 24 16.87 -5.72 -1.92
C ILE A 24 18.05 -6.64 -1.54
N ARG A 25 17.79 -7.75 -0.83
CA ARG A 25 18.84 -8.59 -0.25
C ARG A 25 19.35 -9.67 -1.19
N PHE A 26 18.52 -10.21 -2.06
CA PHE A 26 18.89 -11.33 -2.92
C PHE A 26 18.93 -10.91 -4.39
N SER A 27 17.90 -10.24 -4.93
CA SER A 27 17.86 -9.94 -6.36
C SER A 27 18.96 -8.96 -6.80
N LEU A 28 19.03 -7.79 -6.18
CA LEU A 28 19.96 -6.73 -6.57
C LEU A 28 21.45 -7.13 -6.39
N PRO A 29 21.89 -7.70 -5.25
CA PRO A 29 23.30 -8.00 -5.05
C PRO A 29 23.77 -9.31 -5.69
N LEU A 30 22.90 -10.34 -5.81
CA LEU A 30 23.31 -11.61 -6.41
C LEU A 30 23.29 -11.56 -7.94
N PHE A 31 22.35 -10.81 -8.54
CA PHE A 31 22.15 -10.78 -9.99
C PHE A 31 22.03 -9.35 -10.54
N PRO A 32 23.07 -8.50 -10.42
CA PRO A 32 22.99 -7.09 -10.81
C PRO A 32 22.70 -6.90 -12.30
N GLU A 33 23.40 -7.63 -13.18
CA GLU A 33 23.19 -7.51 -14.64
C GLU A 33 21.80 -7.98 -15.08
N ALA A 34 21.34 -9.11 -14.54
CA ALA A 34 19.99 -9.61 -14.83
C ALA A 34 18.91 -8.65 -14.29
N SER A 35 19.12 -8.07 -13.10
CA SER A 35 18.18 -7.10 -12.53
C SER A 35 18.01 -5.87 -13.42
N LEU A 36 19.11 -5.35 -13.98
CA LEU A 36 19.10 -4.25 -14.95
C LEU A 36 18.38 -4.65 -16.24
N TYR A 37 18.66 -5.83 -16.79
CA TYR A 37 18.01 -6.33 -18.01
C TYR A 37 16.49 -6.47 -17.85
N PHE A 38 16.03 -7.02 -16.72
CA PHE A 38 14.60 -7.24 -16.44
C PHE A 38 13.88 -6.01 -15.86
N THR A 39 14.57 -4.89 -15.68
CA THR A 39 13.97 -3.68 -15.09
C THR A 39 12.72 -3.19 -15.84
N PRO A 40 12.70 -3.07 -17.19
CA PRO A 40 11.51 -2.62 -17.90
C PRO A 40 10.31 -3.56 -17.70
N PHE A 41 10.57 -4.87 -17.64
CA PHE A 41 9.54 -5.87 -17.40
C PHE A 41 8.93 -5.73 -15.99
N ILE A 42 9.76 -5.53 -14.98
CA ILE A 42 9.28 -5.37 -13.60
C ILE A 42 8.51 -4.06 -13.43
N LEU A 43 9.03 -2.96 -13.99
CA LEU A 43 8.36 -1.66 -13.90
C LEU A 43 7.01 -1.64 -14.61
N THR A 44 6.89 -2.30 -15.77
CA THR A 44 5.60 -2.44 -16.46
C THR A 44 4.60 -3.26 -15.65
N LEU A 45 5.02 -4.37 -15.05
CA LEU A 45 4.18 -5.15 -14.14
C LEU A 45 3.74 -4.35 -12.92
N SER A 46 4.64 -3.57 -12.31
CA SER A 46 4.31 -2.72 -11.17
C SER A 46 3.30 -1.64 -11.53
N VAL A 47 3.45 -0.97 -12.67
CA VAL A 47 2.49 0.03 -13.16
C VAL A 47 1.11 -0.58 -13.39
N VAL A 48 1.05 -1.73 -14.07
CA VAL A 48 -0.21 -2.46 -14.27
C VAL A 48 -0.80 -2.87 -12.92
N GLY A 49 0.02 -3.35 -11.99
CA GLY A 49 -0.40 -3.72 -10.65
C GLY A 49 -0.99 -2.56 -9.86
N ILE A 50 -0.40 -1.36 -9.93
CA ILE A 50 -0.94 -0.14 -9.31
C ILE A 50 -2.31 0.17 -9.91
N LEU A 51 -2.39 0.37 -11.23
CA LEU A 51 -3.63 0.79 -11.88
C LEU A 51 -4.76 -0.22 -11.68
N TYR A 52 -4.46 -1.50 -11.88
CA TYR A 52 -5.44 -2.57 -11.75
C TYR A 52 -5.96 -2.67 -10.31
N SER A 53 -5.06 -2.72 -9.32
CA SER A 53 -5.48 -2.84 -7.91
C SER A 53 -6.30 -1.63 -7.46
N SER A 54 -5.89 -0.41 -7.83
CA SER A 54 -6.61 0.82 -7.54
C SER A 54 -8.01 0.85 -8.17
N LEU A 55 -8.15 0.47 -9.44
CA LEU A 55 -9.45 0.41 -10.11
C LEU A 55 -10.36 -0.68 -9.53
N THR A 56 -9.80 -1.83 -9.16
CA THR A 56 -10.57 -2.90 -8.52
C THR A 56 -11.05 -2.52 -7.11
N ALA A 57 -10.27 -1.72 -6.37
CA ALA A 57 -10.63 -1.27 -5.03
C ALA A 57 -11.93 -0.44 -5.04
N ILE A 58 -12.12 0.41 -6.06
CA ILE A 58 -13.32 1.27 -6.20
C ILE A 58 -14.62 0.44 -6.27
N ARG A 59 -14.59 -0.72 -6.93
CA ARG A 59 -15.79 -1.57 -7.10
C ARG A 59 -16.03 -2.52 -5.94
N GLN A 60 -15.15 -2.53 -4.94
CA GLN A 60 -15.19 -3.52 -3.89
C GLN A 60 -16.21 -3.16 -2.82
N THR A 61 -17.07 -4.11 -2.46
CA THR A 61 -18.12 -3.93 -1.44
C THR A 61 -17.71 -4.36 -0.03
N ASP A 62 -16.55 -5.02 0.08
CA ASP A 62 -16.03 -5.56 1.35
C ASP A 62 -14.88 -4.69 1.87
N LEU A 63 -15.00 -4.18 3.09
CA LEU A 63 -13.98 -3.33 3.72
C LEU A 63 -12.59 -3.99 3.74
N LYS A 64 -12.56 -5.27 4.14
CA LYS A 64 -11.30 -6.03 4.24
C LYS A 64 -10.61 -6.20 2.88
N ARG A 65 -11.38 -6.32 1.80
CA ARG A 65 -10.83 -6.45 0.45
C ARG A 65 -10.34 -5.10 -0.07
N ILE A 66 -11.01 -3.98 0.24
CA ILE A 66 -10.51 -2.64 -0.11
C ILE A 66 -9.10 -2.48 0.42
N VAL A 67 -8.89 -2.63 1.74
CA VAL A 67 -7.56 -2.48 2.37
C VAL A 67 -6.52 -3.46 1.78
N ALA A 68 -6.93 -4.68 1.43
CA ALA A 68 -6.01 -5.61 0.77
C ALA A 68 -5.58 -5.11 -0.63
N TYR A 69 -6.48 -4.56 -1.42
CA TYR A 69 -6.13 -3.99 -2.73
C TYR A 69 -5.32 -2.70 -2.61
N THR A 70 -5.58 -1.86 -1.61
CA THR A 70 -4.72 -0.69 -1.34
C THR A 70 -3.29 -1.14 -1.04
N SER A 71 -3.12 -2.20 -0.24
CA SER A 71 -1.81 -2.79 0.03
C SER A 71 -1.08 -3.24 -1.22
N VAL A 72 -1.78 -3.80 -2.22
CA VAL A 72 -1.18 -4.19 -3.50
C VAL A 72 -0.68 -2.95 -4.26
N ALA A 73 -1.43 -1.85 -4.27
CA ALA A 73 -0.99 -0.60 -4.90
C ALA A 73 0.28 -0.05 -4.24
N HIS A 74 0.32 0.09 -2.91
CA HIS A 74 1.49 0.60 -2.19
C HIS A 74 2.73 -0.26 -2.37
N MET A 75 2.60 -1.60 -2.38
CA MET A 75 3.75 -2.49 -2.55
C MET A 75 4.28 -2.48 -3.98
N ASN A 76 3.42 -2.29 -4.99
CA ASN A 76 3.90 -2.08 -6.36
C ASN A 76 4.65 -0.73 -6.51
N LEU A 77 4.23 0.32 -5.79
CA LEU A 77 4.97 1.58 -5.73
C LEU A 77 6.37 1.38 -5.11
N VAL A 78 6.48 0.56 -4.06
CA VAL A 78 7.78 0.16 -3.46
C VAL A 78 8.67 -0.54 -4.48
N ILE A 79 8.13 -1.47 -5.27
CA ILE A 79 8.91 -2.16 -6.31
C ILE A 79 9.45 -1.17 -7.35
N ILE A 80 8.65 -0.20 -7.78
CA ILE A 80 9.11 0.87 -8.70
C ILE A 80 10.32 1.61 -8.12
N GLY A 81 10.29 1.96 -6.83
CA GLY A 81 11.43 2.63 -6.20
C GLY A 81 12.67 1.77 -6.05
N ILE A 82 12.52 0.48 -5.73
CA ILE A 82 13.65 -0.46 -5.66
C ILE A 82 14.34 -0.56 -7.02
N PHE A 83 13.57 -0.73 -8.10
CA PHE A 83 14.06 -0.84 -9.47
C PHE A 83 14.36 0.52 -10.14
N SER A 84 14.35 1.61 -9.36
CA SER A 84 14.85 2.91 -9.82
C SER A 84 16.37 3.05 -9.67
N PHE A 85 17.05 2.08 -9.04
CA PHE A 85 18.50 2.02 -8.83
C PHE A 85 19.13 3.33 -8.33
N ASN A 86 18.40 4.06 -7.49
CA ASN A 86 18.90 5.27 -6.86
C ASN A 86 18.66 5.23 -5.35
N ILE A 87 19.51 5.95 -4.63
CA ILE A 87 19.51 5.96 -3.16
C ILE A 87 18.16 6.46 -2.64
N ILE A 88 17.59 7.49 -3.28
CA ILE A 88 16.31 8.10 -2.91
C ILE A 88 15.16 7.08 -2.98
N GLY A 89 15.09 6.32 -4.07
CA GLY A 89 14.07 5.29 -4.27
C GLY A 89 14.23 4.11 -3.33
N LEU A 90 15.48 3.74 -2.99
CA LEU A 90 15.76 2.67 -2.05
C LEU A 90 15.44 3.07 -0.60
N GLU A 91 15.79 4.29 -0.18
CA GLU A 91 15.37 4.87 1.10
C GLU A 91 13.84 4.98 1.19
N GLY A 92 13.21 5.48 0.12
CA GLY A 92 11.75 5.54 0.01
C GLY A 92 11.09 4.15 0.11
N ALA A 93 11.67 3.13 -0.53
CA ALA A 93 11.18 1.76 -0.47
C ALA A 93 11.24 1.18 0.95
N VAL A 94 12.32 1.42 1.68
CA VAL A 94 12.46 0.97 3.08
C VAL A 94 11.45 1.70 3.97
N LEU A 95 11.37 3.04 3.86
CA LEU A 95 10.45 3.84 4.64
C LEU A 95 8.99 3.47 4.37
N GLN A 96 8.62 3.29 3.10
CA GLN A 96 7.26 2.93 2.72
C GLN A 96 6.89 1.51 3.12
N SER A 97 7.83 0.55 3.05
CA SER A 97 7.61 -0.79 3.56
C SER A 97 7.33 -0.80 5.06
N LEU A 98 8.02 0.03 5.83
CA LEU A 98 7.80 0.17 7.28
C LEU A 98 6.49 0.90 7.59
N SER A 99 6.24 2.05 6.96
CA SER A 99 5.02 2.84 7.17
C SER A 99 3.77 2.04 6.82
N HIS A 100 3.75 1.41 5.63
CA HIS A 100 2.65 0.57 5.20
C HIS A 100 2.51 -0.66 6.10
N GLY A 101 3.61 -1.21 6.62
CA GLY A 101 3.59 -2.29 7.63
C GLY A 101 2.77 -1.93 8.86
N PHE A 102 3.00 -0.72 9.39
CA PHE A 102 2.29 -0.21 10.54
C PHE A 102 0.84 0.15 10.22
N VAL A 103 0.62 0.93 9.16
CA VAL A 103 -0.71 1.46 8.80
C VAL A 103 -1.67 0.35 8.35
N SER A 104 -1.23 -0.57 7.48
CA SER A 104 -2.09 -1.67 7.02
C SER A 104 -2.46 -2.61 8.17
N SER A 105 -1.52 -2.91 9.07
CA SER A 105 -1.77 -3.71 10.27
C SER A 105 -2.84 -3.07 11.16
N ALA A 106 -2.75 -1.76 11.40
CA ALA A 106 -3.76 -1.03 12.16
C ALA A 106 -5.13 -1.05 11.48
N LEU A 107 -5.20 -0.84 10.16
CA LEU A 107 -6.46 -0.91 9.42
C LEU A 107 -7.09 -2.30 9.45
N PHE A 108 -6.32 -3.37 9.30
CA PHE A 108 -6.83 -4.74 9.41
C PHE A 108 -7.33 -5.06 10.83
N LEU A 109 -6.68 -4.53 11.87
CA LEU A 109 -7.14 -4.65 13.25
C LEU A 109 -8.46 -3.92 13.45
N LEU A 110 -8.57 -2.66 12.99
CA LEU A 110 -9.79 -1.86 13.12
C LEU A 110 -10.99 -2.49 12.39
N ILE A 111 -10.76 -3.02 11.18
CA ILE A 111 -11.77 -3.80 10.46
C ILE A 111 -12.13 -5.08 11.23
N GLY A 112 -11.18 -5.69 11.92
CA GLY A 112 -11.41 -6.81 12.82
C GLY A 112 -12.38 -6.46 13.95
N VAL A 113 -12.18 -5.31 14.61
CA VAL A 113 -13.08 -4.83 15.67
C VAL A 113 -14.51 -4.60 15.15
N LEU A 114 -14.66 -4.04 13.95
CA LEU A 114 -15.97 -3.88 13.31
C LEU A 114 -16.63 -5.22 13.00
N TYR A 115 -15.84 -6.20 12.56
CA TYR A 115 -16.33 -7.54 12.27
C TYR A 115 -16.76 -8.28 13.54
N ASP A 116 -16.02 -8.15 14.64
CA ASP A 116 -16.37 -8.80 15.91
C ASP A 116 -17.66 -8.23 16.50
N ARG A 117 -17.97 -6.95 16.25
CA ARG A 117 -19.20 -6.30 16.74
C ARG A 117 -20.42 -6.52 15.86
N HIS A 118 -20.26 -6.52 14.55
CA HIS A 118 -21.39 -6.51 13.61
C HIS A 118 -21.49 -7.78 12.76
N HIS A 119 -20.49 -8.67 12.79
CA HIS A 119 -20.40 -9.92 12.02
C HIS A 119 -20.68 -9.78 10.52
N THR A 120 -20.47 -8.58 9.99
CA THR A 120 -20.59 -8.26 8.56
C THR A 120 -19.29 -7.63 8.08
N LYS A 121 -19.04 -7.66 6.77
CA LYS A 121 -17.88 -7.01 6.14
C LYS A 121 -18.31 -6.02 5.06
N MET A 122 -19.61 -5.94 4.81
CA MET A 122 -20.19 -5.19 3.71
C MET A 122 -20.32 -3.72 4.09
N ILE A 123 -19.71 -2.85 3.29
CA ILE A 123 -19.65 -1.39 3.54
C ILE A 123 -21.04 -0.79 3.70
N LYS A 124 -22.03 -1.32 2.96
CA LYS A 124 -23.42 -0.83 2.96
C LYS A 124 -24.08 -0.81 4.35
N TYR A 125 -23.65 -1.66 5.28
CA TYR A 125 -24.20 -1.69 6.64
C TYR A 125 -23.45 -0.78 7.62
N TYR A 126 -22.32 -0.22 7.22
CA TYR A 126 -21.52 0.67 8.04
C TYR A 126 -21.85 2.12 7.70
N SER A 127 -22.76 2.72 8.45
CA SER A 127 -23.10 4.14 8.37
C SER A 127 -23.31 4.70 9.77
N GLY A 128 -22.98 5.99 9.97
CA GLY A 128 -23.20 6.67 11.25
C GLY A 128 -22.32 6.19 12.42
N LEU A 129 -21.17 5.56 12.15
CA LEU A 129 -20.25 5.06 13.19
C LEU A 129 -19.78 6.13 14.17
N VAL A 130 -19.81 7.41 13.78
CA VAL A 130 -19.47 8.54 14.65
C VAL A 130 -20.39 8.62 15.88
N HIS A 131 -21.67 8.27 15.73
CA HIS A 131 -22.64 8.33 16.83
C HIS A 131 -22.52 7.15 17.80
N THR A 132 -22.14 5.96 17.31
CA THR A 132 -22.06 4.74 18.11
C THR A 132 -20.67 4.49 18.68
N MET A 133 -19.62 4.85 17.94
CA MET A 133 -18.22 4.60 18.27
C MET A 133 -17.33 5.80 17.86
N PRO A 134 -17.43 6.96 18.55
CA PRO A 134 -16.71 8.19 18.16
C PRO A 134 -15.19 8.05 18.23
N VAL A 135 -14.65 7.42 19.29
CA VAL A 135 -13.20 7.21 19.44
C VAL A 135 -12.65 6.31 18.34
N PHE A 136 -13.37 5.24 18.01
CA PHE A 136 -13.01 4.35 16.90
C PHE A 136 -13.01 5.11 15.57
N SER A 137 -14.02 5.95 15.33
CA SER A 137 -14.13 6.72 14.09
C SER A 137 -12.95 7.68 13.90
N ILE A 138 -12.48 8.32 14.97
CA ILE A 138 -11.29 9.19 14.94
C ILE A 138 -10.04 8.37 14.61
N ILE A 139 -9.83 7.24 15.30
CA ILE A 139 -8.65 6.38 15.06
C ILE A 139 -8.68 5.82 13.63
N PHE A 140 -9.84 5.37 13.15
CA PHE A 140 -10.02 4.88 11.79
C PHE A 140 -9.76 5.98 10.76
N LEU A 141 -10.21 7.21 10.99
CA LEU A 141 -9.92 8.35 10.13
C LEU A 141 -8.40 8.63 10.07
N ILE A 142 -7.71 8.63 11.21
CA ILE A 142 -6.25 8.88 11.25
C ILE A 142 -5.50 7.84 10.42
N PHE A 143 -5.83 6.56 10.56
CA PHE A 143 -5.15 5.49 9.81
C PHE A 143 -5.55 5.45 8.34
N THR A 144 -6.78 5.81 7.97
CA THR A 144 -7.17 5.95 6.55
C THR A 144 -6.44 7.12 5.90
N MET A 145 -6.32 8.26 6.58
CA MET A 145 -5.51 9.41 6.12
C MET A 145 -4.03 9.05 5.99
N ALA A 146 -3.49 8.28 6.94
CA ALA A 146 -2.12 7.76 6.84
C ALA A 146 -1.94 6.76 5.69
N ASN A 147 -2.98 6.01 5.33
CA ASN A 147 -2.93 5.09 4.19
C ASN A 147 -3.01 5.82 2.84
N ILE A 148 -3.73 6.95 2.78
CA ILE A 148 -3.79 7.80 1.57
C ILE A 148 -2.44 8.51 1.31
N GLY A 149 -1.58 8.62 2.31
CA GLY A 149 -0.35 9.39 2.22
C GLY A 149 -0.58 10.88 2.47
N LEU A 150 -1.43 11.24 3.44
CA LEU A 150 -1.64 12.64 3.83
C LEU A 150 -0.31 13.28 4.29
N PRO A 151 0.05 14.49 3.81
CA PRO A 151 1.27 15.18 4.25
C PRO A 151 1.36 15.31 5.77
N GLY A 152 2.49 14.89 6.34
CA GLY A 152 2.68 14.78 7.79
C GLY A 152 2.57 13.35 8.34
N THR A 153 2.17 12.39 7.50
CA THR A 153 2.21 10.95 7.84
C THR A 153 3.48 10.29 7.30
N SER A 154 3.89 9.17 7.91
CA SER A 154 5.09 8.43 7.49
C SER A 154 4.95 7.84 6.07
N SER A 155 3.74 7.46 5.67
CA SER A 155 3.47 6.97 4.31
C SER A 155 3.75 8.03 3.25
N PHE A 156 3.38 9.29 3.50
CA PHE A 156 3.66 10.38 2.55
C PHE A 156 5.15 10.51 2.26
N VAL A 157 6.00 10.45 3.30
CA VAL A 157 7.46 10.56 3.13
C VAL A 157 7.99 9.41 2.27
N GLY A 158 7.54 8.17 2.53
CA GLY A 158 7.93 7.01 1.74
C GLY A 158 7.49 7.11 0.28
N GLU A 159 6.22 7.41 0.04
CA GLU A 159 5.66 7.49 -1.32
C GLU A 159 6.23 8.64 -2.14
N PHE A 160 6.47 9.79 -1.50
CA PHE A 160 7.09 10.93 -2.16
C PHE A 160 8.52 10.61 -2.61
N LEU A 161 9.32 9.97 -1.75
CA LEU A 161 10.68 9.53 -2.11
C LEU A 161 10.66 8.47 -3.23
N LEU A 162 9.70 7.55 -3.19
CA LEU A 162 9.50 6.55 -4.25
C LEU A 162 9.18 7.21 -5.59
N LEU A 163 8.27 8.18 -5.63
CA LEU A 163 7.94 8.92 -6.84
C LEU A 163 9.11 9.77 -7.36
N LEU A 164 9.87 10.41 -6.46
CA LEU A 164 11.09 11.15 -6.82
C LEU A 164 12.15 10.22 -7.41
N GLY A 165 12.34 9.03 -6.81
CA GLY A 165 13.23 7.99 -7.32
C GLY A 165 12.81 7.52 -8.72
N ALA A 166 11.52 7.27 -8.91
CA ALA A 166 10.96 6.90 -10.21
C ALA A 166 11.08 8.03 -11.26
N PHE A 167 10.91 9.29 -10.86
CA PHE A 167 11.01 10.43 -11.75
C PHE A 167 12.41 10.60 -12.32
N LYS A 168 13.44 10.33 -11.52
CA LYS A 168 14.84 10.36 -11.97
C LYS A 168 15.16 9.28 -13.00
N THR A 169 14.46 8.15 -13.00
CA THR A 169 14.69 7.09 -13.99
C THR A 169 13.80 7.23 -15.21
N SER A 170 12.52 7.51 -15.03
CA SER A 170 11.59 7.71 -16.14
C SER A 170 10.35 8.50 -15.72
N VAL A 171 10.09 9.58 -16.45
CA VAL A 171 8.92 10.43 -16.23
C VAL A 171 7.61 9.67 -16.47
N VAL A 172 7.59 8.75 -17.45
CA VAL A 172 6.39 7.98 -17.81
C VAL A 172 5.95 7.05 -16.68
N ILE A 173 6.88 6.32 -16.06
CA ILE A 173 6.55 5.39 -14.96
C ILE A 173 6.17 6.17 -13.70
N SER A 174 6.86 7.30 -13.44
CA SER A 174 6.49 8.20 -12.35
C SER A 174 5.07 8.77 -12.52
N PHE A 175 4.69 9.16 -13.74
CA PHE A 175 3.34 9.63 -14.04
C PHE A 175 2.29 8.56 -13.70
N PHE A 176 2.46 7.32 -14.17
CA PHE A 176 1.52 6.25 -13.82
C PHE A 176 1.55 5.89 -12.33
N GLY A 177 2.72 5.91 -11.68
CA GLY A 177 2.82 5.73 -10.24
C GLY A 177 2.03 6.80 -9.46
N ALA A 178 2.13 8.06 -9.88
CA ALA A 178 1.42 9.18 -9.26
C ALA A 178 -0.10 9.05 -9.44
N THR A 179 -0.59 8.56 -10.59
CA THR A 179 -2.03 8.29 -10.77
C THR A 179 -2.55 7.26 -9.76
N GLY A 180 -1.73 6.28 -9.38
CA GLY A 180 -2.05 5.32 -8.32
C GLY A 180 -2.33 5.98 -6.97
N MET A 181 -1.55 6.99 -6.59
CA MET A 181 -1.77 7.73 -5.34
C MET A 181 -3.06 8.55 -5.38
N VAL A 182 -3.36 9.18 -6.52
CA VAL A 182 -4.63 9.93 -6.71
C VAL A 182 -5.84 9.00 -6.59
N LEU A 183 -5.80 7.86 -7.28
CA LEU A 183 -6.84 6.84 -7.16
C LEU A 183 -6.90 6.28 -5.72
N GLY A 184 -5.75 6.20 -5.05
CA GLY A 184 -5.58 5.92 -3.63
C GLY A 184 -6.51 6.73 -2.73
N GLY A 185 -6.53 8.04 -2.93
CA GLY A 185 -7.44 8.93 -2.23
C GLY A 185 -8.90 8.65 -2.54
N CYS A 186 -9.23 8.37 -3.81
CA CYS A 186 -10.62 8.21 -4.26
C CYS A 186 -11.35 7.00 -3.66
N TYR A 187 -10.68 5.88 -3.39
CA TYR A 187 -11.33 4.69 -2.82
C TYR A 187 -11.17 4.56 -1.31
N SER A 188 -10.30 5.36 -0.70
CA SER A 188 -10.03 5.30 0.75
C SER A 188 -10.94 6.24 1.55
N LEU A 189 -11.54 7.22 0.89
CA LEU A 189 -12.53 8.17 1.41
C LEU A 189 -13.94 7.76 0.98
#